data_AF-A0A7S0AT30-F1
#
_entry.id   AF-A0A7S0AT30-F1
#
_cell.length_a   1.000
_cell.length_b   1.000
_cell.length_c   1.000
_cell.angle_alpha   90.00
_cell.angle_beta   90.00
_cell.angle_gamma   90.00
#
_symmetry.space_group_name_H-M   'P 1'
#
loop_
_entity.id
_entity.type
_entity.pdbx_description
1 polymer ?
#
loop_
_entity_poly.entity_id
_entity_poly.type
_entity_poly.pdbx_seq_one_letter_code
_entity_poly.pdbx_strand_id
1 'polypeptide(L)'
;VCGLAPDQLEMQAEVCQNIIKWCKAEKRTFLRQRVEAKLAFILYEQKKYSDALTLVDDLLVELKKLDDKQLLVETHLVESKIHHGLRGVAKAKAALTASRTCANA
;
A
#
# COMPACT_ATOMS: atom_id res chain seq x y z
N VAL A 1 19.85 0.92 -9.65
CA VAL A 1 18.74 -0.04 -9.81
C VAL A 1 19.18 -1.40 -9.26
N CYS A 2 19.25 -1.52 -7.92
CA CYS A 2 19.60 -2.80 -7.31
C CYS A 2 18.34 -3.67 -7.32
N GLY A 3 18.35 -4.76 -8.10
CA GLY A 3 17.35 -5.81 -7.97
C GLY A 3 17.43 -6.34 -6.55
N LEU A 4 16.36 -6.18 -5.77
CA LEU A 4 16.31 -6.68 -4.41
C LEU A 4 16.29 -8.20 -4.48
N ALA A 5 17.26 -8.85 -3.82
CA ALA A 5 17.21 -10.28 -3.59
C ALA A 5 15.90 -10.63 -2.86
N PRO A 6 15.28 -11.79 -3.13
CA PRO A 6 14.04 -12.20 -2.47
C PRO A 6 14.13 -12.15 -0.93
N ASP A 7 15.30 -12.49 -0.38
CA ASP A 7 15.63 -12.40 1.05
C ASP A 7 15.46 -10.97 1.62
N GLN A 8 15.81 -9.95 0.84
CA GLN A 8 15.72 -8.56 1.26
C GLN A 8 14.26 -8.09 1.37
N LEU A 9 13.37 -8.58 0.52
CA LEU A 9 11.94 -8.24 0.56
C LEU A 9 11.24 -8.90 1.75
N GLU A 10 11.63 -10.13 2.11
CA GLU A 10 11.11 -10.82 3.28
C GLU A 10 11.52 -10.11 4.58
N MET A 11 12.80 -9.75 4.70
CA MET A 11 13.30 -8.97 5.84
C MET A 11 12.56 -7.63 5.97
N GLN A 12 12.36 -6.91 4.85
CA GLN A 12 11.62 -5.65 4.85
C GLN A 12 10.16 -5.83 5.29
N ALA A 13 9.51 -6.91 4.85
CA ALA A 13 8.14 -7.22 5.27
C ALA A 13 8.06 -7.51 6.77
N GLU A 14 9.00 -8.29 7.31
CA GLU A 14 9.07 -8.59 8.74
C GLU A 14 9.26 -7.31 9.59
N VAL A 15 10.19 -6.45 9.18
CA VAL A 15 10.43 -5.16 9.85
C VAL A 15 9.16 -4.30 9.82
N CYS A 16 8.46 -4.22 8.68
CA CYS A 16 7.20 -3.48 8.59
C CYS A 16 6.13 -4.04 9.55
N GLN A 17 6.00 -5.37 9.64
CA GLN A 17 5.05 -6.01 10.56
C GLN A 17 5.38 -5.73 12.02
N ASN A 18 6.67 -5.74 12.40
CA ASN A 18 7.11 -5.42 13.76
C ASN A 18 6.82 -3.96 14.11
N ILE A 19 7.07 -3.04 13.18
CA ILE A 19 6.73 -1.62 13.35
C ILE A 19 5.22 -1.44 13.49
N ILE A 20 4.39 -2.12 12.68
CA ILE A 20 2.93 -2.06 12.78
C ILE A 20 2.44 -2.53 14.15
N LYS A 21 2.98 -3.65 14.67
CA LYS A 21 2.66 -4.15 16.01
C LYS A 21 2.98 -3.11 17.09
N TRP A 22 4.17 -2.50 17.01
CA TRP A 22 4.57 -1.44 17.92
C TRP A 22 3.68 -0.19 17.81
N CYS A 23 3.36 0.26 16.59
CA CYS A 23 2.45 1.39 16.36
C CYS A 23 1.05 1.14 16.93
N LYS A 24 0.55 -0.10 16.89
CA LYS A 24 -0.74 -0.48 17.51
C LYS A 24 -0.67 -0.38 19.04
N ALA A 25 0.43 -0.81 19.67
CA ALA A 25 0.62 -0.68 21.12
C ALA A 25 0.72 0.79 21.56
N GLU A 26 1.48 1.59 20.82
CA GLU A 26 1.73 3.01 21.11
C GLU A 26 0.66 3.97 20.57
N LYS A 27 -0.43 3.44 19.97
CA LYS A 27 -1.53 4.21 19.37
C LYS A 27 -1.08 5.23 18.31
N ARG A 28 -0.05 4.91 17.53
CA ARG A 28 0.52 5.77 16.48
C ARG A 28 -0.15 5.51 15.12
N THR A 29 -1.38 5.97 14.94
CA THR A 29 -2.21 5.68 13.75
C THR A 29 -1.58 6.14 12.43
N PHE A 30 -1.10 7.39 12.34
CA PHE A 30 -0.49 7.90 11.10
C PHE A 30 0.75 7.12 10.67
N LEU A 31 1.62 6.78 11.64
CA LEU A 31 2.82 6.00 11.36
C LEU A 31 2.44 4.58 10.93
N ARG A 32 1.45 3.96 11.60
CA ARG A 32 0.91 2.65 11.20
C ARG A 32 0.48 2.66 9.74
N GLN A 33 -0.33 3.63 9.34
CA GLN A 33 -0.88 3.74 7.97
C GLN A 33 0.22 3.89 6.91
N ARG A 34 1.25 4.70 7.19
CA ARG A 34 2.40 4.84 6.28
C ARG A 34 3.19 3.54 6.13
N VAL A 35 3.35 2.80 7.23
CA VAL A 35 4.05 1.51 7.21
C VAL A 35 3.19 0.43 6.55
N GLU A 36 1.87 0.46 6.73
CA GLU A 36 0.92 -0.42 6.02
C GLU A 36 0.94 -0.17 4.50
N ALA A 37 0.96 1.09 4.06
CA ALA A 37 1.14 1.42 2.63
C ALA A 37 2.48 0.88 2.08
N LYS A 38 3.55 0.98 2.86
CA LYS A 38 4.87 0.44 2.47
C LYS A 38 4.86 -1.08 2.41
N LEU A 39 4.21 -1.74 3.37
CA LEU A 39 4.04 -3.19 3.41
C LEU A 39 3.23 -3.68 2.20
N ALA A 40 2.15 -2.97 1.82
CA ALA A 40 1.38 -3.30 0.62
C ALA A 40 2.24 -3.27 -0.64
N PHE A 41 3.12 -2.27 -0.78
CA PHE A 41 4.06 -2.22 -1.89
C PHE A 41 5.05 -3.39 -1.89
N ILE A 42 5.58 -3.77 -0.71
CA ILE A 42 6.48 -4.93 -0.58
C ILE A 42 5.77 -6.24 -0.95
N LEU A 43 4.52 -6.42 -0.49
CA LEU A 43 3.71 -7.60 -0.83
C LEU A 43 3.42 -7.68 -2.34
N TYR A 44 3.20 -6.54 -2.99
CA TYR A 44 3.08 -6.44 -4.45
C TYR A 44 4.38 -6.89 -5.15
N GLU A 45 5.55 -6.43 -4.71
CA GLU A 45 6.85 -6.85 -5.26
C GLU A 45 7.11 -8.36 -5.04
N GLN A 46 6.64 -8.93 -3.93
CA GLN A 46 6.65 -10.37 -3.66
C GLN A 46 5.61 -11.17 -4.47
N LYS A 47 4.80 -10.52 -5.32
CA LYS A 47 3.68 -11.11 -6.08
C LYS A 47 2.56 -11.69 -5.21
N LYS A 48 2.48 -11.30 -3.93
CA LYS A 48 1.39 -11.66 -3.00
C LYS A 48 0.22 -10.69 -3.18
N TYR A 49 -0.40 -10.73 -4.36
CA TYR A 49 -1.41 -9.75 -4.76
C TYR A 49 -2.67 -9.75 -3.89
N SER A 50 -3.12 -10.92 -3.42
CA SER A 50 -4.31 -11.03 -2.57
C SER A 50 -4.12 -10.32 -1.23
N ASP A 51 -3.02 -10.61 -0.54
CA ASP A 51 -2.70 -10.00 0.76
C ASP A 51 -2.47 -8.49 0.62
N ALA A 52 -1.78 -8.08 -0.46
CA ALA A 52 -1.57 -6.67 -0.77
C ALA A 52 -2.90 -5.94 -1.02
N LEU A 53 -3.84 -6.56 -1.73
CA LEU A 53 -5.14 -5.97 -2.03
C LEU A 53 -5.98 -5.78 -0.77
N THR A 54 -6.07 -6.79 0.09
CA THR A 54 -6.81 -6.69 1.36
C THR A 54 -6.26 -5.55 2.22
N LEU A 55 -4.94 -5.46 2.34
CA LEU A 55 -4.29 -4.39 3.12
C LEU A 55 -4.57 -3.00 2.53
N VAL A 56 -4.58 -2.87 1.21
CA VAL A 56 -4.88 -1.61 0.51
C VAL A 56 -6.35 -1.21 0.65
N ASP A 57 -7.28 -2.15 0.51
CA ASP A 57 -8.72 -1.88 0.65
C ASP A 57 -9.06 -1.36 2.05
N ASP A 58 -8.51 -1.99 3.09
CA ASP A 58 -8.67 -1.55 4.48
C ASP A 58 -8.08 -0.15 4.68
N LEU A 59 -6.86 0.09 4.16
CA LEU A 59 -6.18 1.37 4.29
C LEU A 59 -6.92 2.49 3.56
N LEU A 60 -7.48 2.25 2.38
CA LEU A 60 -8.24 3.24 1.62
C LEU A 60 -9.51 3.69 2.36
N VAL A 61 -10.16 2.82 3.13
CA VAL A 61 -11.32 3.19 3.96
C VAL A 61 -10.91 4.16 5.07
N GLU A 62 -9.73 3.96 5.65
CA GLU A 62 -9.18 4.87 6.67
C GLU A 62 -8.69 6.19 6.07
N LEU A 63 -7.92 6.13 4.98
CA LEU A 63 -7.30 7.31 4.35
C LEU A 63 -8.33 8.28 3.76
N LYS A 64 -9.51 7.82 3.35
CA LYS A 64 -10.62 8.69 2.92
C LYS A 64 -11.11 9.66 4.01
N LYS A 65 -10.82 9.35 5.28
CA LYS A 65 -11.18 10.20 6.43
C LYS A 65 -10.02 11.10 6.88
N LEU A 66 -8.91 11.10 6.15
CA LEU A 66 -7.68 11.81 6.50
C LEU A 66 -7.32 12.84 5.43
N ASP A 67 -6.68 13.93 5.88
CA ASP A 67 -6.20 15.02 5.00
C ASP A 67 -4.84 14.73 4.34
N ASP A 68 -4.20 13.58 4.62
CA ASP A 68 -2.94 13.20 3.97
C ASP A 68 -3.19 12.72 2.52
N LYS A 69 -3.35 13.70 1.63
CA LYS A 69 -3.59 13.46 0.21
C LYS A 69 -2.44 12.73 -0.46
N GLN A 70 -1.21 12.94 -0.02
CA GLN A 70 -0.05 12.28 -0.61
C GLN A 70 -0.10 10.78 -0.35
N LEU A 71 -0.39 10.37 0.89
CA LEU A 71 -0.53 8.96 1.24
C LEU A 71 -1.71 8.31 0.50
N LEU A 72 -2.81 9.03 0.32
CA LEU A 72 -3.98 8.55 -0.43
C LEU A 72 -3.64 8.32 -1.92
N VAL A 73 -2.91 9.24 -2.56
CA VAL A 73 -2.46 9.12 -3.96
C VAL A 73 -1.53 7.91 -4.13
N GLU A 74 -0.56 7.75 -3.24
CA GLU A 74 0.38 6.63 -3.24
C GLU A 74 -0.35 5.28 -3.08
N THR A 75 -1.35 5.23 -2.19
CA THR A 75 -2.15 4.02 -1.95
C THR A 75 -2.98 3.63 -3.17
N HIS A 76 -3.64 4.58 -3.83
CA HIS A 76 -4.34 4.32 -5.10
C HIS A 76 -3.41 3.90 -6.24
N LEU A 77 -2.17 4.39 -6.26
CA LEU A 77 -1.18 3.95 -7.24
C LEU A 77 -0.77 2.48 -7.01
N VAL A 78 -0.61 2.08 -5.75
CA VAL A 78 -0.33 0.67 -5.38
C VAL A 78 -1.52 -0.22 -5.74
N GLU A 79 -2.75 0.20 -5.44
CA GLU A 79 -4.00 -0.48 -5.85
C GLU A 79 -4.04 -0.74 -7.38
N SER A 80 -3.72 0.29 -8.17
CA SER A 80 -3.67 0.19 -9.64
C SER A 80 -2.65 -0.85 -10.11
N LYS A 81 -1.46 -0.86 -9.50
CA LYS A 81 -0.39 -1.84 -9.82
C LYS A 81 -0.81 -3.27 -9.46
N ILE A 82 -1.43 -3.48 -8.30
CA ILE A 82 -1.92 -4.80 -7.86
C ILE A 82 -2.97 -5.33 -8.85
N HIS A 83 -3.98 -4.50 -9.18
CA HIS A 83 -5.00 -4.89 -10.16
C HIS A 83 -4.43 -5.15 -11.55
N HIS A 84 -3.40 -4.41 -11.97
CA HIS A 84 -2.69 -4.69 -13.20
C HIS A 84 -1.99 -6.05 -13.17
N GLY A 85 -1.31 -6.39 -12.07
CA GLY A 85 -0.69 -7.70 -11.85
C GLY A 85 -1.68 -8.87 -11.89
N LEU A 86 -2.91 -8.65 -11.40
CA LEU A 86 -4.03 -9.59 -11.45
C LEU A 86 -4.75 -9.64 -12.82
N ARG A 87 -4.25 -8.95 -13.85
CA ARG A 87 -4.90 -8.77 -15.17
C ARG A 87 -6.28 -8.09 -15.11
N GLY A 88 -6.62 -7.43 -14.02
CA GLY A 88 -7.85 -6.66 -13.82
C GLY A 88 -7.78 -5.25 -14.40
N VAL A 89 -7.65 -5.13 -15.73
CA VAL A 89 -7.39 -3.84 -16.41
C VAL A 89 -8.43 -2.75 -16.11
N ALA A 90 -9.71 -3.11 -16.01
CA ALA A 90 -10.78 -2.14 -15.71
C ALA A 90 -10.59 -1.52 -14.31
N LYS A 91 -10.34 -2.35 -13.30
CA LYS A 91 -10.10 -1.88 -11.92
C LYS A 91 -8.78 -1.13 -11.80
N ALA A 92 -7.73 -1.58 -12.48
CA ALA A 92 -6.45 -0.88 -12.51
C ALA A 92 -6.57 0.55 -13.06
N LYS A 93 -7.34 0.74 -14.15
CA LYS A 93 -7.62 2.06 -14.72
C LYS A 93 -8.46 2.92 -13.77
N ALA A 94 -9.48 2.35 -13.13
CA ALA A 94 -10.30 3.08 -12.16
C ALA A 94 -9.47 3.62 -10.99
N ALA A 95 -8.60 2.79 -10.40
CA ALA A 95 -7.68 3.18 -9.34
C ALA A 95 -6.67 4.25 -9.80
N LEU A 96 -6.16 4.15 -11.04
CA LEU A 96 -5.26 5.17 -11.60
C LEU A 96 -5.95 6.52 -11.79
N THR A 97 -7.21 6.51 -12.24
CA THR A 97 -8.03 7.73 -12.34
C THR A 97 -8.22 8.35 -10.96
N ALA A 98 -8.57 7.55 -9.94
CA ALA A 98 -8.70 8.02 -8.56
C ALA A 98 -7.39 8.65 -8.05
N SER A 99 -6.24 8.00 -8.28
CA SER A 99 -4.92 8.53 -7.94
C SER A 99 -4.67 9.90 -8.60
N ARG A 100 -4.98 10.06 -9.89
CA ARG A 100 -4.82 11.35 -10.59
C ARG A 100 -5.76 12.43 -10.08
N THR A 101 -7.01 12.09 -9.77
CA THR A 101 -7.97 13.04 -9.20
C THR A 101 -7.50 13.52 -7.84
N CYS A 102 -7.05 12.62 -6.96
CA CYS A 102 -6.52 12.98 -5.64
C CYS A 102 -5.23 13.81 -5.72
N ALA A 103 -4.37 13.56 -6.71
CA ALA A 103 -3.11 14.32 -6.87
C ALA A 103 -3.33 15.77 -7.32
N ASN A 104 -4.47 16.04 -7.99
CA ASN A 104 -4.82 17.38 -8.48
C ASN A 104 -5.77 18.14 -7.53
N ALA A 105 -6.23 17.50 -6.45
CA ALA A 105 -7.20 18.05 -5.50
C ALA A 105 -6.50 18.70 -4.31
#